data_AF-A0A0Q8LJT5-F1
#
_entry.id   AF-A0A0Q8LJT5-F1
#
_cell.length_a   1.000
_cell.length_b   1.000
_cell.length_c   1.000
_cell.angle_alpha   90.00
_cell.angle_beta   90.00
_cell.angle_gamma   90.00
#
_symmetry.space_group_name_H-M   'P 1'
#
loop_
_entity.id
_entity.type
_entity.pdbx_description
1 polymer ?
#
loop_
_entity_poly.entity_id
_entity_poly.type
_entity_poly.pdbx_seq_one_letter_code
_entity_poly.pdbx_strand_id
1 'polypeptide(L)'
;MTSLLVSMLAIVAVFGLYLATISGRHTQQASDFVDGGQSLPPWVIIFAGAGITLASLSLSDHLVLLSIFGLQYNQIAVGIICVALVAALTQKRLWLASRLTSLRTLGDLLGDYFGSTTLRIFMLVLLFLFTIPFAATALSQAGELVEASTAGDIPSGLAIWAFAFALFVCSVIGGWRGTAYFVAAQSLLILALLLFFGGFTGFTVGKLAFTAGGIATTGGVLPDMIPGVIQFTAGIGKELPIGGIWTTFAGLTFALSLGGIAISPGFSFLGMTSKPHRGFAFGQVWMIAGVAAGALILVGPILAGEIAAGRTLTAFTTRLASLDQMVAVGFIVLLVAASQIAVAFFAGSGASICTLELTSRYIVPGMDQRTMRFAARVTLALVYGAVAIAASYAPLGATIFSSLTLSLSVQFLPAVLGLCWVRWISRSGVLTGLIVGGLFVVFTESFGLVLFERLFIDLPWGRWPLSVHSAGWGLIPNFAACLLVSLFTRSGAERDRRDRLHDAFEKSQPARNGNPAATTAKWSLTLLWAFFALGPGAILGNKFFSEPIFAGTVVAPGVPSLLIWQVLFWFVGVFIVWWLAYQGRLSVIDQPPRHQINLVPDINPLFEPTTTPWIARLLDRVTGR
;
A
#
# COMPACT_ATOMS: atom_id res chain seq x y z
N MET A 1 13.70 -31.00 -7.80
CA MET A 1 13.14 -29.65 -7.56
C MET A 1 13.12 -29.25 -6.08
N THR A 2 12.61 -30.08 -5.15
CA THR A 2 12.51 -29.76 -3.70
C THR A 2 13.83 -29.27 -3.07
N SER A 3 14.92 -30.03 -3.18
CA SER A 3 16.24 -29.65 -2.62
C SER A 3 16.78 -28.34 -3.19
N LEU A 4 16.55 -28.10 -4.49
CA LEU A 4 16.95 -26.88 -5.17
C LEU A 4 16.17 -25.67 -4.66
N LEU A 5 14.85 -25.81 -4.51
CA LEU A 5 13.99 -24.76 -3.96
C LEU A 5 14.41 -24.38 -2.54
N VAL A 6 14.61 -25.37 -1.66
CA VAL A 6 15.08 -25.14 -0.29
C VAL A 6 16.42 -24.42 -0.27
N SER A 7 17.35 -24.83 -1.13
CA SER A 7 18.67 -24.20 -1.22
C SER A 7 18.58 -22.73 -1.65
N MET A 8 17.74 -22.42 -2.65
CA MET A 8 17.55 -21.03 -3.10
C MET A 8 16.86 -20.17 -2.05
N LEU A 9 15.84 -20.70 -1.37
CA LEU A 9 15.17 -19.99 -0.26
C LEU A 9 16.13 -19.76 0.92
N ALA A 10 16.99 -20.73 1.22
CA ALA A 10 18.03 -20.58 2.24
C ALA A 10 19.05 -19.51 1.86
N ILE A 11 19.46 -19.41 0.59
CA ILE A 11 20.33 -18.33 0.10
C ILE A 11 19.68 -16.96 0.31
N VAL A 12 18.39 -16.81 -0.01
CA VAL A 12 17.65 -15.56 0.23
C VAL A 12 17.62 -15.21 1.73
N ALA A 13 17.39 -16.20 2.59
CA ALA A 13 17.39 -16.00 4.04
C ALA A 13 18.78 -15.62 4.59
N VAL A 14 19.84 -16.30 4.14
CA VAL A 14 21.23 -16.00 4.50
C VAL A 14 21.64 -14.61 4.02
N PHE A 15 21.23 -14.21 2.82
CA PHE A 15 21.47 -12.86 2.32
C PHE A 15 20.77 -11.79 3.18
N GLY A 16 19.53 -12.05 3.62
CA GLY A 16 18.85 -11.19 4.58
C GLY A 16 19.58 -11.10 5.91
N LEU A 17 20.07 -12.22 6.43
CA LEU A 17 20.86 -12.27 7.66
C LEU A 17 22.18 -11.48 7.52
N TYR A 18 22.84 -11.58 6.37
CA TYR A 18 24.04 -10.81 6.06
C TYR A 18 23.77 -9.29 6.09
N LEU A 19 22.70 -8.82 5.44
CA LEU A 19 22.32 -7.41 5.50
C LEU A 19 21.94 -6.96 6.93
N ALA A 20 21.22 -7.80 7.66
CA ALA A 20 20.85 -7.55 9.04
C ALA A 20 22.06 -7.43 9.97
N THR A 21 23.05 -8.31 9.83
CA THR A 21 24.27 -8.28 10.64
C THR A 21 25.14 -7.07 10.33
N ILE A 22 25.25 -6.66 9.06
CA ILE A 22 25.93 -5.40 8.69
C ILE A 22 25.22 -4.23 9.36
N SER A 23 23.91 -4.13 9.24
CA SER A 23 23.12 -3.06 9.88
C SER A 23 23.30 -3.06 11.41
N GLY A 24 23.22 -4.23 12.03
CA GLY A 24 23.31 -4.40 13.48
C GLY A 24 24.65 -3.93 14.07
N ARG A 25 25.76 -4.08 13.33
CA ARG A 25 27.08 -3.57 13.75
C ARG A 25 27.15 -2.04 13.82
N HIS A 26 26.27 -1.35 13.10
CA HIS A 26 26.18 0.12 13.10
C HIS A 26 25.14 0.66 14.10
N THR A 27 24.45 -0.21 14.86
CA THR A 27 23.40 0.19 15.81
C THR A 27 23.99 0.55 17.15
N GLN A 28 24.37 1.82 17.33
CA GLN A 28 24.93 2.30 18.59
C GLN A 28 23.87 2.83 19.55
N GLN A 29 22.81 3.47 19.05
CA GLN A 29 21.70 4.03 19.85
C GLN A 29 20.40 3.23 19.72
N ALA A 30 19.44 3.46 20.61
CA ALA A 30 18.13 2.81 20.53
C ALA A 30 17.32 3.28 19.31
N SER A 31 17.44 4.56 18.96
CA SER A 31 16.87 5.14 17.73
C SER A 31 17.39 4.43 16.48
N ASP A 32 18.69 4.12 16.42
CA ASP A 32 19.26 3.36 15.29
C ASP A 32 18.56 2.00 15.08
N PHE A 33 18.10 1.38 16.17
CA PHE A 33 17.39 0.11 16.12
C PHE A 33 15.91 0.29 15.73
N VAL A 34 15.20 1.23 16.36
CA VAL A 34 13.74 1.35 16.24
C VAL A 34 13.32 2.16 15.02
N ASP A 35 13.99 3.26 14.70
CA ASP A 35 13.62 4.15 13.60
C ASP A 35 14.76 4.38 12.59
N GLY A 36 15.82 3.56 12.66
CA GLY A 36 16.97 3.66 11.78
C GLY A 36 17.73 4.99 11.95
N GLY A 37 17.59 5.65 13.10
CA GLY A 37 18.15 6.99 13.35
C GLY A 37 17.62 8.04 12.38
N GLN A 38 16.42 7.81 11.80
CA GLN A 38 15.79 8.65 10.78
C GLN A 38 16.73 8.99 9.60
N SER A 39 17.60 8.03 9.26
CA SER A 39 18.73 8.24 8.36
C SER A 39 18.87 7.17 7.29
N LEU A 40 17.79 6.47 6.91
CA LEU A 40 17.86 5.45 5.87
C LEU A 40 18.36 6.07 4.55
N PRO A 41 19.34 5.43 3.88
CA PRO A 41 19.94 5.95 2.66
C PRO A 41 18.96 5.96 1.49
N PRO A 42 19.15 6.84 0.48
CA PRO A 42 18.21 7.01 -0.63
C PRO A 42 17.88 5.73 -1.42
N TRP A 43 18.83 4.79 -1.56
CA TRP A 43 18.60 3.56 -2.32
C TRP A 43 17.48 2.70 -1.70
N VAL A 44 17.30 2.76 -0.38
CA VAL A 44 16.25 2.01 0.31
C VAL A 44 14.89 2.48 -0.16
N ILE A 45 14.61 3.79 -0.11
CA ILE A 45 13.30 4.31 -0.52
C ILE A 45 13.06 4.16 -2.03
N ILE A 46 14.14 4.18 -2.83
CA ILE A 46 14.07 3.96 -4.28
C ILE A 46 13.54 2.57 -4.61
N PHE A 47 14.12 1.51 -4.02
CA PHE A 47 13.73 0.13 -4.36
C PHE A 47 12.61 -0.42 -3.48
N ALA A 48 12.61 -0.14 -2.18
CA ALA A 48 11.60 -0.65 -1.25
C ALA A 48 10.19 -0.26 -1.70
N GLY A 49 9.98 1.00 -2.11
CA GLY A 49 8.66 1.49 -2.50
C GLY A 49 8.00 0.67 -3.61
N ALA A 50 8.78 0.28 -4.63
CA ALA A 50 8.28 -0.53 -5.75
C ALA A 50 7.93 -1.96 -5.30
N GLY A 51 8.83 -2.64 -4.59
CA GLY A 51 8.54 -4.01 -4.15
C GLY A 51 7.46 -4.08 -3.07
N ILE A 52 7.35 -3.10 -2.17
CA ILE A 52 6.22 -3.00 -1.23
C ILE A 52 4.91 -2.83 -2.00
N THR A 53 4.90 -2.04 -3.08
CA THR A 53 3.70 -1.86 -3.90
C THR A 53 3.29 -3.17 -4.56
N LEU A 54 4.23 -3.89 -5.17
CA LEU A 54 3.97 -5.20 -5.78
C LEU A 54 3.54 -6.25 -4.74
N ALA A 55 4.20 -6.28 -3.58
CA ALA A 55 3.87 -7.17 -2.49
C ALA A 55 2.49 -6.86 -1.89
N SER A 56 2.11 -5.59 -1.82
CA SER A 56 0.80 -5.17 -1.31
C SER A 56 -0.36 -5.51 -2.24
N LEU A 57 -0.07 -5.69 -3.54
CA LEU A 57 -1.04 -6.19 -4.52
C LEU A 57 -1.18 -7.73 -4.47
N SER A 58 -0.27 -8.43 -3.78
CA SER A 58 0.00 -9.86 -3.91
C SER A 58 0.32 -10.26 -5.35
N LEU A 59 1.62 -10.45 -5.65
CA LEU A 59 2.06 -10.75 -7.02
C LEU A 59 1.45 -12.06 -7.56
N SER A 60 1.30 -13.08 -6.71
CA SER A 60 0.65 -14.34 -7.08
C SER A 60 -0.82 -14.13 -7.42
N ASP A 61 -1.56 -13.43 -6.56
CA ASP A 61 -2.99 -13.19 -6.77
C ASP A 61 -3.21 -12.30 -8.00
N HIS A 62 -2.34 -11.33 -8.23
CA HIS A 62 -2.39 -10.50 -9.43
C HIS A 62 -2.27 -11.34 -10.71
N LEU A 63 -1.30 -12.25 -10.79
CA LEU A 63 -1.13 -13.12 -11.96
C LEU A 63 -2.31 -14.08 -12.14
N VAL A 64 -2.83 -14.63 -11.04
CA VAL A 64 -4.00 -15.53 -11.08
C VAL A 64 -5.27 -14.77 -11.49
N LEU A 65 -5.57 -13.62 -10.90
CA LEU A 65 -6.71 -12.79 -11.27
C LEU A 65 -6.62 -12.32 -12.72
N LEU A 66 -5.42 -11.98 -13.19
CA LEU A 66 -5.20 -11.63 -14.59
C LEU A 66 -5.43 -12.82 -15.52
N SER A 67 -5.10 -14.04 -15.11
CA SER A 67 -5.39 -15.25 -15.89
C SER A 67 -6.89 -15.60 -15.93
N ILE A 68 -7.65 -15.22 -14.91
CA ILE A 68 -9.11 -15.47 -14.81
C ILE A 68 -9.91 -14.42 -15.57
N PHE A 69 -9.53 -13.15 -15.43
CA PHE A 69 -10.30 -12.01 -15.95
C PHE A 69 -9.73 -11.41 -17.23
N GLY A 70 -8.50 -11.72 -17.61
CA GLY A 70 -7.87 -11.11 -18.78
C GLY A 70 -7.63 -9.61 -18.62
N LEU A 71 -7.55 -8.90 -19.74
CA LEU A 71 -7.12 -7.50 -19.80
C LEU A 71 -8.06 -6.50 -19.11
N GLN A 72 -9.31 -6.87 -18.80
CA GLN A 72 -10.17 -6.03 -17.95
C GLN A 72 -9.57 -5.87 -16.53
N TYR A 73 -8.88 -6.88 -16.00
CA TYR A 73 -8.18 -6.77 -14.72
C TYR A 73 -6.81 -6.11 -14.85
N ASN A 74 -6.15 -6.19 -16.01
CA ASN A 74 -4.85 -5.56 -16.25
C ASN A 74 -4.87 -4.04 -16.01
N GLN A 75 -6.06 -3.43 -16.04
CA GLN A 75 -6.30 -2.04 -15.67
C GLN A 75 -5.80 -1.69 -14.25
N ILE A 76 -5.75 -2.66 -13.34
CA ILE A 76 -5.22 -2.49 -11.98
C ILE A 76 -3.71 -2.21 -11.99
N ALA A 77 -2.97 -2.72 -12.97
CA ALA A 77 -1.55 -2.42 -13.12
C ALA A 77 -1.32 -0.94 -13.50
N VAL A 78 -2.19 -0.33 -14.32
CA VAL A 78 -2.21 1.13 -14.54
C VAL A 78 -2.55 1.87 -13.24
N GLY A 79 -3.40 1.27 -12.40
CA GLY A 79 -3.74 1.76 -11.07
C GLY A 79 -2.55 1.92 -10.10
N ILE A 80 -1.41 1.26 -10.35
CA ILE A 80 -0.17 1.48 -9.57
C ILE A 80 0.30 2.94 -9.67
N ILE A 81 -0.04 3.65 -10.75
CA ILE A 81 0.26 5.08 -10.89
C ILE A 81 -0.45 5.90 -9.79
N CYS A 82 -1.63 5.47 -9.31
CA CYS A 82 -2.29 6.11 -8.16
C CYS A 82 -1.43 6.04 -6.89
N VAL A 83 -0.71 4.93 -6.66
CA VAL A 83 0.23 4.80 -5.53
C VAL A 83 1.33 5.85 -5.63
N ALA A 84 1.92 5.99 -6.82
CA ALA A 84 2.97 6.97 -7.07
C ALA A 84 2.48 8.42 -6.94
N LEU A 85 1.27 8.73 -7.42
CA LEU A 85 0.65 10.05 -7.29
C LEU A 85 0.37 10.41 -5.83
N VAL A 86 -0.24 9.49 -5.07
CA VAL A 86 -0.51 9.72 -3.64
C VAL A 86 0.80 9.84 -2.86
N ALA A 87 1.80 9.01 -3.16
CA ALA A 87 3.13 9.11 -2.55
C ALA A 87 3.80 10.45 -2.87
N ALA A 88 3.72 10.92 -4.12
CA ALA A 88 4.26 12.22 -4.53
C ALA A 88 3.59 13.38 -3.78
N LEU A 89 2.27 13.28 -3.56
CA LEU A 89 1.51 14.30 -2.83
C LEU A 89 1.81 14.33 -1.33
N THR A 90 2.16 13.21 -0.72
CA THR A 90 2.14 13.09 0.75
C THR A 90 3.54 12.91 1.35
N GLN A 91 4.41 12.09 0.77
CA GLN A 91 5.63 11.62 1.41
C GLN A 91 6.60 12.74 1.79
N LYS A 92 6.83 13.70 0.89
CA LYS A 92 7.68 14.87 1.18
C LYS A 92 7.11 15.71 2.33
N ARG A 93 5.79 15.92 2.35
CA ARG A 93 5.10 16.73 3.36
C ARG A 93 5.13 16.03 4.73
N LEU A 94 4.90 14.72 4.77
CA LEU A 94 5.02 13.92 5.99
C LEU A 94 6.46 13.90 6.51
N TRP A 95 7.45 13.76 5.62
CA TRP A 95 8.86 13.87 5.98
C TRP A 95 9.19 15.26 6.56
N LEU A 96 8.75 16.34 5.92
CA LEU A 96 8.95 17.70 6.43
C LEU A 96 8.29 17.88 7.80
N ALA A 97 7.04 17.41 7.95
CA ALA A 97 6.32 17.48 9.21
C ALA A 97 7.10 16.78 10.33
N SER A 98 7.61 15.57 10.06
CA SER A 98 8.42 14.81 11.01
C SER A 98 9.67 15.56 11.47
N ARG A 99 10.33 16.28 10.55
CA ARG A 99 11.56 17.03 10.86
C ARG A 99 11.27 18.33 11.60
N LEU A 100 10.14 18.98 11.28
CA LEU A 100 9.72 20.21 11.95
C LEU A 100 9.21 19.94 13.37
N THR A 101 8.51 18.84 13.62
CA THR A 101 7.85 18.58 14.91
C THR A 101 8.56 17.56 15.78
N SER A 102 9.61 16.89 15.26
CA SER A 102 10.29 15.75 15.88
C SER A 102 9.43 14.49 16.09
N LEU A 103 8.17 14.50 15.61
CA LEU A 103 7.27 13.36 15.67
C LEU A 103 7.69 12.28 14.66
N ARG A 104 7.62 11.02 15.08
CA ARG A 104 8.31 9.91 14.39
C ARG A 104 7.40 9.07 13.51
N THR A 105 6.09 9.15 13.71
CA THR A 105 5.10 8.28 13.07
C THR A 105 3.91 9.07 12.54
N LEU A 106 3.16 8.48 11.61
CA LEU A 106 1.98 9.13 11.04
C LEU A 106 0.85 9.30 12.07
N GLY A 107 0.68 8.34 12.98
CA GLY A 107 -0.31 8.43 14.07
C GLY A 107 -0.01 9.57 15.04
N ASP A 108 1.26 9.76 15.38
CA ASP A 108 1.72 10.92 16.16
C ASP A 108 1.42 12.24 15.45
N LEU A 109 1.79 12.35 14.17
CA LEU A 109 1.57 13.55 13.37
C LEU A 109 0.08 13.91 13.29
N LEU A 110 -0.77 12.97 12.90
CA LEU A 110 -2.21 13.20 12.78
C LEU A 110 -2.84 13.49 14.16
N GLY A 111 -2.44 12.74 15.18
CA GLY A 111 -2.94 12.89 16.53
C GLY A 111 -2.66 14.26 17.14
N ASP A 112 -1.44 14.78 16.98
CA ASP A 112 -1.06 16.09 17.53
C ASP A 112 -1.55 17.25 16.66
N TYR A 113 -1.49 17.10 15.33
CA TYR A 113 -2.00 18.09 14.38
C TYR A 113 -3.49 18.37 14.57
N PHE A 114 -4.31 17.32 14.68
CA PHE A 114 -5.74 17.47 14.92
C PHE A 114 -6.09 17.55 16.42
N GLY A 115 -5.17 17.22 17.33
CA GLY A 115 -5.47 17.13 18.76
C GLY A 115 -6.52 16.06 19.07
N SER A 116 -6.34 14.85 18.54
CA SER A 116 -7.31 13.76 18.67
C SER A 116 -6.64 12.43 19.03
N THR A 117 -6.95 11.93 20.22
CA THR A 117 -6.62 10.55 20.62
C THR A 117 -7.36 9.52 19.77
N THR A 118 -8.59 9.82 19.36
CA THR A 118 -9.39 8.94 18.49
C THR A 118 -8.71 8.68 17.16
N LEU A 119 -8.10 9.71 16.53
CA LEU A 119 -7.34 9.51 15.29
C LEU A 119 -6.10 8.62 15.50
N ARG A 120 -5.44 8.73 16.65
CA ARG A 120 -4.32 7.85 17.00
C ARG A 120 -4.80 6.40 17.12
N ILE A 121 -5.95 6.17 17.77
CA ILE A 121 -6.55 4.83 17.88
C ILE A 121 -6.91 4.28 16.51
N PHE A 122 -7.55 5.07 15.64
CA PHE A 122 -7.83 4.67 14.26
C PHE A 122 -6.55 4.28 13.50
N MET A 123 -5.46 5.03 13.67
CA MET A 123 -4.16 4.71 13.08
C MET A 123 -3.55 3.43 13.64
N LEU A 124 -3.70 3.15 14.94
CA LEU A 124 -3.28 1.89 15.56
C LEU A 124 -4.10 0.69 15.08
N VAL A 125 -5.41 0.87 14.85
CA VAL A 125 -6.26 -0.17 14.23
C VAL A 125 -5.78 -0.46 12.81
N LEU A 126 -5.49 0.58 12.03
CA LEU A 126 -4.94 0.41 10.68
C LEU A 126 -3.56 -0.27 10.71
N LEU A 127 -2.70 0.12 11.66
CA LEU A 127 -1.40 -0.51 11.89
C LEU A 127 -1.56 -2.00 12.18
N PHE A 128 -2.49 -2.37 13.07
CA PHE A 128 -2.80 -3.76 13.39
C PHE A 128 -3.19 -4.54 12.14
N LEU A 129 -4.09 -4.01 11.29
CA LEU A 129 -4.55 -4.68 10.07
C LEU A 129 -3.39 -5.00 9.10
N PHE A 130 -2.50 -4.04 8.86
CA PHE A 130 -1.30 -4.29 8.03
C PHE A 130 -0.33 -5.27 8.71
N THR A 131 -0.12 -5.11 10.02
CA THR A 131 0.94 -5.82 10.76
C THR A 131 0.62 -7.29 10.96
N ILE A 132 -0.65 -7.65 11.21
CA ILE A 132 -1.05 -9.01 11.56
C ILE A 132 -1.81 -9.70 10.43
N PRO A 133 -3.09 -9.40 10.14
CA PRO A 133 -3.84 -10.17 9.15
C PRO A 133 -3.28 -10.01 7.74
N PHE A 134 -2.88 -8.81 7.31
CA PHE A 134 -2.31 -8.61 5.98
C PHE A 134 -0.99 -9.36 5.80
N ALA A 135 -0.07 -9.25 6.76
CA ALA A 135 1.19 -10.01 6.74
C ALA A 135 0.94 -11.53 6.85
N ALA A 136 -0.04 -11.97 7.65
CA ALA A 136 -0.38 -13.38 7.79
C ALA A 136 -0.96 -13.98 6.49
N THR A 137 -1.79 -13.24 5.75
CA THR A 137 -2.24 -13.66 4.42
C THR A 137 -1.06 -13.86 3.47
N ALA A 138 -0.14 -12.90 3.40
CA ALA A 138 1.05 -13.03 2.56
C ALA A 138 1.91 -14.24 2.98
N LEU A 139 2.08 -14.47 4.29
CA LEU A 139 2.85 -15.60 4.80
C LEU A 139 2.17 -16.95 4.52
N SER A 140 0.84 -17.04 4.64
CA SER A 140 0.05 -18.24 4.28
C SER A 140 0.24 -18.58 2.80
N GLN A 141 0.09 -17.58 1.92
CA GLN A 141 0.28 -17.74 0.48
C GLN A 141 1.69 -18.23 0.14
N ALA A 142 2.72 -17.71 0.83
CA ALA A 142 4.09 -18.20 0.66
C ALA A 142 4.24 -19.68 1.07
N GLY A 143 3.61 -20.09 2.17
CA GLY A 143 3.60 -21.48 2.62
C GLY A 143 2.89 -22.43 1.65
N GLU A 144 1.71 -22.03 1.18
CA GLU A 144 0.91 -22.78 0.19
C GLU A 144 1.66 -22.93 -1.14
N LEU A 145 2.37 -21.89 -1.59
CA LEU A 145 3.20 -21.96 -2.80
C LEU A 145 4.34 -22.97 -2.66
N VAL A 146 4.99 -23.05 -1.50
CA VAL A 146 6.06 -24.02 -1.23
C VAL A 146 5.50 -25.44 -1.18
N GLU A 147 4.39 -25.66 -0.49
CA GLU A 147 3.75 -26.98 -0.40
C GLU A 147 3.33 -27.48 -1.79
N ALA A 148 2.64 -26.64 -2.56
CA ALA A 148 2.21 -26.97 -3.92
C ALA A 148 3.39 -27.27 -4.85
N SER A 149 4.51 -26.53 -4.71
CA SER A 149 5.68 -26.69 -5.56
C SER A 149 6.56 -27.89 -5.18
N THR A 150 6.39 -28.43 -3.98
CA THR A 150 7.15 -29.59 -3.47
C THR A 150 6.32 -30.86 -3.43
N ALA A 151 5.13 -30.84 -4.05
CA ALA A 151 4.18 -31.96 -4.02
C ALA A 151 3.88 -32.47 -2.59
N GLY A 152 3.90 -31.57 -1.60
CA GLY A 152 3.67 -31.89 -0.19
C GLY A 152 4.90 -32.33 0.60
N ASP A 153 6.09 -32.46 0.00
CA ASP A 153 7.32 -32.81 0.75
C ASP A 153 7.61 -31.81 1.88
N ILE A 154 7.28 -30.53 1.66
CA ILE A 154 7.39 -29.47 2.67
C ILE A 154 5.98 -28.95 2.97
N PRO A 155 5.39 -29.33 4.13
CA PRO A 155 4.09 -28.81 4.54
C PRO A 155 4.10 -27.28 4.68
N SER A 156 3.01 -26.62 4.30
CA SER A 156 2.85 -25.17 4.41
C SER A 156 3.16 -24.64 5.81
N GLY A 157 2.71 -25.35 6.86
CA GLY A 157 3.02 -24.99 8.25
C GLY A 157 4.52 -24.90 8.55
N LEU A 158 5.32 -25.85 8.05
CA LEU A 158 6.78 -25.81 8.23
C LEU A 158 7.40 -24.61 7.49
N ALA A 159 6.97 -24.35 6.26
CA ALA A 159 7.43 -23.21 5.48
C ALA A 159 7.08 -21.88 6.15
N ILE A 160 5.84 -21.73 6.65
CA ILE A 160 5.34 -20.55 7.37
C ILE A 160 6.25 -20.22 8.56
N TRP A 161 6.49 -21.21 9.43
CA TRP A 161 7.32 -20.99 10.63
C TRP A 161 8.79 -20.75 10.29
N ALA A 162 9.34 -21.43 9.28
CA ALA A 162 10.71 -21.20 8.82
C ALA A 162 10.89 -19.78 8.28
N PHE A 163 9.96 -19.30 7.44
CA PHE A 163 10.00 -17.93 6.92
C PHE A 163 9.79 -16.89 8.03
N ALA A 164 8.79 -17.07 8.91
CA ALA A 164 8.56 -16.16 10.03
C ALA A 164 9.80 -16.05 10.92
N PHE A 165 10.44 -17.18 11.24
CA PHE A 165 11.64 -17.21 12.05
C PHE A 165 12.82 -16.53 11.34
N ALA A 166 13.07 -16.82 10.06
CA ALA A 166 14.14 -16.20 9.30
C ALA A 166 13.98 -14.66 9.23
N LEU A 167 12.78 -14.18 8.94
CA LEU A 167 12.46 -12.75 8.87
C LEU A 167 12.53 -12.07 10.25
N PHE A 168 12.09 -12.76 11.30
CA PHE A 168 12.24 -12.33 12.69
C PHE A 168 13.72 -12.17 13.05
N VAL A 169 14.57 -13.16 12.76
CA VAL A 169 16.01 -13.10 13.05
C VAL A 169 16.68 -11.93 12.32
N CYS A 170 16.31 -11.69 11.05
CA CYS A 170 16.80 -10.52 10.31
C CYS A 170 16.39 -9.20 11.00
N SER A 171 15.14 -9.11 11.43
CA SER A 171 14.61 -7.88 12.05
C SER A 171 15.13 -7.65 13.48
N VAL A 172 15.29 -8.70 14.28
CA VAL A 172 15.74 -8.60 15.68
C VAL A 172 17.24 -8.28 15.78
N ILE A 173 18.04 -8.72 14.80
CA ILE A 173 19.47 -8.38 14.69
C ILE A 173 19.64 -6.99 14.09
N GLY A 174 18.99 -6.73 12.94
CA GLY A 174 19.23 -5.54 12.14
C GLY A 174 18.42 -4.30 12.53
N GLY A 175 17.37 -4.47 13.34
CA GLY A 175 16.38 -3.42 13.63
C GLY A 175 15.64 -2.96 12.37
N TRP A 176 14.97 -1.81 12.46
CA TRP A 176 14.27 -1.21 11.33
C TRP A 176 15.17 -0.97 10.11
N ARG A 177 16.43 -0.55 10.34
CA ARG A 177 17.41 -0.33 9.26
C ARG A 177 17.72 -1.63 8.52
N GLY A 178 17.94 -2.73 9.24
CA GLY A 178 18.20 -4.03 8.63
C GLY A 178 16.99 -4.57 7.87
N THR A 179 15.80 -4.46 8.44
CA THR A 179 14.55 -4.80 7.76
C THR A 179 14.38 -4.00 6.47
N ALA A 180 14.61 -2.69 6.50
CA ALA A 180 14.48 -1.84 5.32
C ALA A 180 15.51 -2.17 4.24
N TYR A 181 16.74 -2.54 4.62
CA TYR A 181 17.77 -2.99 3.67
C TYR A 181 17.39 -4.29 3.00
N PHE A 182 16.93 -5.26 3.78
CA PHE A 182 16.45 -6.55 3.26
C PHE A 182 15.28 -6.34 2.29
N VAL A 183 14.27 -5.57 2.70
CA VAL A 183 13.12 -5.23 1.83
C VAL A 183 13.58 -4.58 0.54
N ALA A 184 14.45 -3.57 0.59
CA ALA A 184 14.91 -2.89 -0.62
C ALA A 184 15.72 -3.81 -1.56
N ALA A 185 16.58 -4.67 -1.01
CA ALA A 185 17.36 -5.61 -1.81
C ALA A 185 16.48 -6.72 -2.41
N GLN A 186 15.52 -7.23 -1.65
CA GLN A 186 14.55 -8.21 -2.13
C GLN A 186 13.60 -7.60 -3.16
N SER A 187 13.21 -6.34 -3.01
CA SER A 187 12.46 -5.58 -4.03
C SER A 187 13.20 -5.54 -5.36
N LEU A 188 14.51 -5.28 -5.34
CA LEU A 188 15.33 -5.31 -6.56
C LEU A 188 15.36 -6.71 -7.18
N LEU A 189 15.53 -7.76 -6.37
CA LEU A 189 15.50 -9.15 -6.82
C LEU A 189 14.18 -9.49 -7.53
N ILE A 190 13.02 -9.18 -6.92
CA ILE A 190 11.73 -9.52 -7.53
C ILE A 190 11.47 -8.74 -8.81
N LEU A 191 11.93 -7.48 -8.91
CA LEU A 191 11.81 -6.70 -10.14
C LEU A 191 12.66 -7.30 -11.27
N ALA A 192 13.89 -7.70 -10.95
CA ALA A 192 14.77 -8.36 -11.92
C ALA A 192 14.20 -9.71 -12.37
N LEU A 193 13.70 -10.53 -11.43
CA LEU A 193 13.09 -11.83 -11.74
C LEU A 193 11.80 -11.66 -12.55
N LEU A 194 10.94 -10.69 -12.23
CA LEU A 194 9.72 -10.45 -12.98
C LEU A 194 10.02 -10.10 -14.45
N LEU A 195 10.97 -9.19 -14.69
CA LEU A 195 11.41 -8.86 -16.05
C LEU A 195 12.08 -10.06 -16.75
N PHE A 196 12.90 -10.82 -16.02
CA PHE A 196 13.50 -12.05 -16.53
C PHE A 196 12.44 -13.05 -16.99
N PHE A 197 11.40 -13.33 -16.20
CA PHE A 197 10.36 -14.28 -16.58
C PHE A 197 9.52 -13.81 -17.76
N GLY A 198 9.31 -12.50 -17.90
CA GLY A 198 8.70 -11.94 -19.11
C GLY A 198 9.53 -12.21 -20.37
N GLY A 199 10.83 -11.89 -20.32
CA GLY A 199 11.75 -12.13 -21.43
C GLY A 199 11.94 -13.63 -21.71
N PHE A 200 12.24 -14.41 -20.67
CA PHE A 200 12.49 -15.85 -20.75
C PHE A 200 11.31 -16.57 -21.39
N THR A 201 10.08 -16.34 -20.90
CA THR A 201 8.88 -16.95 -21.48
C THR A 201 8.73 -16.54 -22.94
N GLY A 202 8.93 -15.25 -23.24
CA GLY A 202 8.88 -14.70 -24.59
C GLY A 202 9.83 -15.36 -25.60
N PHE A 203 11.04 -15.74 -25.17
CA PHE A 203 12.06 -16.33 -26.05
C PHE A 203 12.04 -17.86 -26.11
N THR A 204 11.60 -18.53 -25.04
CA THR A 204 11.73 -19.99 -24.91
C THR A 204 10.44 -20.74 -25.24
N VAL A 205 9.29 -20.10 -25.05
CA VAL A 205 8.00 -20.72 -25.38
C VAL A 205 7.68 -20.45 -26.84
N GLY A 206 7.90 -21.47 -27.69
CA GLY A 206 7.79 -21.34 -29.16
C GLY A 206 6.44 -20.83 -29.68
N LYS A 207 5.34 -21.08 -28.96
CA LYS A 207 4.02 -20.48 -29.23
C LYS A 207 3.44 -19.96 -27.92
N LEU A 208 3.68 -18.67 -27.64
CA LEU A 208 3.13 -17.98 -26.47
C LEU A 208 1.60 -18.03 -26.52
N ALA A 209 0.98 -18.42 -25.41
CA ALA A 209 -0.49 -18.46 -25.29
C ALA A 209 -1.09 -17.09 -25.58
N PHE A 210 -0.47 -16.04 -25.02
CA PHE A 210 -0.92 -14.66 -25.19
C PHE A 210 -0.94 -14.20 -26.66
N THR A 211 0.09 -14.51 -27.45
CA THR A 211 0.14 -14.11 -28.87
C THR A 211 -0.68 -15.05 -29.76
N ALA A 212 -0.88 -16.31 -29.34
CA ALA A 212 -1.61 -17.31 -30.10
C ALA A 212 -3.13 -17.15 -30.04
N GLY A 213 -3.65 -16.73 -28.89
CA GLY A 213 -5.10 -16.65 -28.65
C GLY A 213 -5.50 -15.74 -27.49
N GLY A 214 -4.59 -14.91 -26.97
CA GLY A 214 -4.85 -14.07 -25.82
C GLY A 214 -4.87 -14.85 -24.50
N ILE A 215 -5.50 -14.24 -23.49
CA ILE A 215 -5.71 -14.88 -22.18
C ILE A 215 -7.04 -15.63 -22.25
N ALA A 216 -6.99 -16.96 -22.15
CA ALA A 216 -8.18 -17.81 -22.24
C ALA A 216 -9.04 -17.68 -20.96
N THR A 217 -10.11 -16.91 -21.04
CA THR A 217 -11.09 -16.74 -19.95
C THR A 217 -12.26 -17.73 -20.08
N THR A 218 -12.97 -17.97 -18.97
CA THR A 218 -14.12 -18.90 -18.90
C THR A 218 -15.40 -18.19 -18.46
N GLY A 219 -16.56 -18.81 -18.68
CA GLY A 219 -17.83 -18.35 -18.08
C GLY A 219 -18.36 -17.03 -18.67
N GLY A 220 -18.05 -16.74 -19.94
CA GLY A 220 -18.52 -15.51 -20.61
C GLY A 220 -17.78 -14.23 -20.21
N VAL A 221 -16.69 -14.34 -19.45
CA VAL A 221 -15.81 -13.24 -19.10
C VAL A 221 -15.07 -12.74 -20.34
N LEU A 222 -15.11 -11.43 -20.60
CA LEU A 222 -14.43 -10.83 -21.74
C LEU A 222 -12.91 -10.79 -21.51
N PRO A 223 -12.10 -11.46 -22.34
CA PRO A 223 -10.66 -11.60 -22.11
C PRO A 223 -9.86 -10.33 -22.43
N ASP A 224 -10.35 -9.49 -23.34
CA ASP A 224 -9.61 -8.40 -23.95
C ASP A 224 -10.38 -7.07 -23.97
N MET A 225 -11.55 -7.03 -23.32
CA MET A 225 -12.42 -5.86 -23.25
C MET A 225 -12.93 -5.64 -21.82
N ILE A 226 -13.07 -4.37 -21.46
CA ILE A 226 -13.79 -3.96 -20.25
C ILE A 226 -15.30 -4.14 -20.49
N PRO A 227 -16.04 -4.84 -19.62
CA PRO A 227 -17.44 -5.21 -19.86
C PRO A 227 -18.43 -4.04 -19.81
N GLY A 228 -18.03 -2.89 -19.26
CA GLY A 228 -18.87 -1.69 -19.24
C GLY A 228 -18.30 -0.60 -18.33
N VAL A 229 -18.95 0.57 -18.36
CA VAL A 229 -18.57 1.67 -17.45
C VAL A 229 -18.91 1.29 -16.01
N ILE A 230 -20.16 0.88 -15.79
CA ILE A 230 -20.72 0.43 -14.51
C ILE A 230 -21.70 -0.72 -14.79
N GLN A 231 -21.87 -1.62 -13.84
CA GLN A 231 -22.92 -2.65 -13.86
C GLN A 231 -23.74 -2.56 -12.58
N PHE A 232 -25.05 -2.44 -12.72
CA PHE A 232 -25.99 -2.30 -11.61
C PHE A 232 -26.35 -3.67 -11.01
N THR A 233 -25.34 -4.41 -10.57
CA THR A 233 -25.52 -5.72 -9.93
C THR A 233 -25.65 -5.60 -8.43
N ALA A 234 -26.29 -6.59 -7.81
CA ALA A 234 -26.34 -6.74 -6.35
C ALA A 234 -24.94 -6.99 -5.73
N GLY A 235 -23.91 -7.24 -6.53
CA GLY A 235 -22.53 -7.47 -6.07
C GLY A 235 -22.13 -8.94 -6.04
N ILE A 236 -20.83 -9.17 -5.87
CA ILE A 236 -20.19 -10.48 -5.87
C ILE A 236 -20.78 -11.34 -4.74
N GLY A 237 -21.23 -12.55 -5.09
CA GLY A 237 -21.87 -13.48 -4.16
C GLY A 237 -23.40 -13.42 -4.16
N LYS A 238 -24.02 -12.39 -4.76
CA LYS A 238 -25.48 -12.28 -4.91
C LYS A 238 -25.92 -12.36 -6.37
N GLU A 239 -25.16 -11.76 -7.28
CA GLU A 239 -25.48 -11.72 -8.71
C GLU A 239 -24.22 -11.88 -9.57
N LEU A 240 -24.32 -12.68 -10.65
CA LEU A 240 -23.21 -12.88 -11.59
C LEU A 240 -23.18 -11.73 -12.61
N PRO A 241 -22.07 -10.95 -12.68
CA PRO A 241 -21.96 -9.87 -13.66
C PRO A 241 -21.74 -10.38 -15.07
N ILE A 242 -22.32 -9.68 -16.05
CA ILE A 242 -22.19 -10.02 -17.47
C ILE A 242 -20.81 -9.57 -17.96
N GLY A 243 -20.04 -10.47 -18.59
CA GLY A 243 -18.74 -10.13 -19.17
C GLY A 243 -17.58 -9.98 -18.17
N GLY A 244 -17.84 -10.10 -16.86
CA GLY A 244 -16.83 -10.02 -15.80
C GLY A 244 -17.09 -8.90 -14.78
N ILE A 245 -16.38 -8.95 -13.65
CA ILE A 245 -16.57 -8.02 -12.52
C ILE A 245 -15.85 -6.66 -12.72
N TRP A 246 -14.90 -6.57 -13.65
CA TRP A 246 -13.98 -5.43 -13.75
C TRP A 246 -14.48 -4.37 -14.73
N THR A 247 -15.53 -3.66 -14.35
CA THR A 247 -15.99 -2.44 -15.04
C THR A 247 -14.97 -1.29 -14.87
N THR A 248 -15.10 -0.22 -15.64
CA THR A 248 -14.22 0.96 -15.44
C THR A 248 -14.33 1.54 -14.03
N PHE A 249 -15.54 1.57 -13.44
CA PHE A 249 -15.73 2.04 -12.07
C PHE A 249 -15.12 1.09 -11.04
N ALA A 250 -15.22 -0.22 -11.24
CA ALA A 250 -14.56 -1.20 -10.37
C ALA A 250 -13.04 -1.01 -10.41
N GLY A 251 -12.48 -0.88 -11.62
CA GLY A 251 -11.05 -0.61 -11.84
C GLY A 251 -10.58 0.70 -11.19
N LEU A 252 -11.29 1.80 -11.41
CA LEU A 252 -10.97 3.11 -10.81
C LEU A 252 -11.00 3.06 -9.29
N THR A 253 -12.08 2.54 -8.70
CA THR A 253 -12.27 2.56 -7.24
C THR A 253 -11.36 1.56 -6.53
N PHE A 254 -11.00 0.45 -7.18
CA PHE A 254 -9.92 -0.42 -6.73
C PHE A 254 -8.56 0.28 -6.83
N ALA A 255 -8.24 0.93 -7.94
CA ALA A 255 -6.98 1.67 -8.11
C ALA A 255 -6.81 2.78 -7.06
N LEU A 256 -7.89 3.46 -6.67
CA LEU A 256 -7.87 4.41 -5.55
C LEU A 256 -7.50 3.73 -4.23
N SER A 257 -7.96 2.50 -3.98
CA SER A 257 -7.58 1.73 -2.78
C SER A 257 -6.07 1.48 -2.70
N LEU A 258 -5.39 1.30 -3.84
CA LEU A 258 -3.94 1.14 -3.89
C LEU A 258 -3.22 2.40 -3.39
N GLY A 259 -3.81 3.59 -3.57
CA GLY A 259 -3.32 4.83 -2.95
C GLY A 259 -3.19 4.73 -1.42
N GLY A 260 -3.97 3.85 -0.79
CA GLY A 260 -3.86 3.49 0.62
C GLY A 260 -2.51 2.88 1.02
N ILE A 261 -1.74 2.30 0.09
CA ILE A 261 -0.38 1.81 0.34
C ILE A 261 0.52 3.00 0.74
N ALA A 262 0.46 4.09 -0.02
CA ALA A 262 1.34 5.25 0.12
C ALA A 262 1.11 6.06 1.41
N ILE A 263 -0.08 5.96 1.99
CA ILE A 263 -0.45 6.58 3.27
C ILE A 263 -0.63 5.57 4.40
N SER A 264 -0.24 4.31 4.18
CA SER A 264 -0.21 3.31 5.24
C SER A 264 0.78 3.72 6.35
N PRO A 265 0.58 3.25 7.59
CA PRO A 265 1.48 3.54 8.69
C PRO A 265 2.93 3.16 8.37
N GLY A 266 3.15 1.95 7.84
CA GLY A 266 4.48 1.45 7.48
C GLY A 266 5.14 2.24 6.35
N PHE A 267 4.42 2.54 5.26
CA PHE A 267 4.99 3.29 4.13
C PHE A 267 5.30 4.75 4.49
N SER A 268 4.46 5.37 5.32
CA SER A 268 4.73 6.69 5.87
C SER A 268 5.93 6.67 6.80
N PHE A 269 6.06 5.64 7.64
CA PHE A 269 7.21 5.45 8.52
C PHE A 269 8.53 5.27 7.72
N LEU A 270 8.51 4.48 6.65
CA LEU A 270 9.64 4.35 5.72
C LEU A 270 10.07 5.71 5.15
N GLY A 271 9.11 6.53 4.71
CA GLY A 271 9.39 7.88 4.23
C GLY A 271 9.99 8.77 5.29
N MET A 272 9.36 8.85 6.47
CA MET A 272 9.78 9.71 7.58
C MET A 272 11.15 9.32 8.16
N THR A 273 11.51 8.04 8.10
CA THR A 273 12.81 7.52 8.58
C THR A 273 13.92 7.57 7.53
N SER A 274 13.65 8.09 6.33
CA SER A 274 14.64 8.19 5.24
C SER A 274 15.36 9.54 5.17
N LYS A 275 16.52 9.56 4.49
CA LYS A 275 17.24 10.74 3.99
C LYS A 275 17.07 10.82 2.47
N PRO A 276 15.93 11.32 1.96
CA PRO A 276 15.51 11.00 0.61
C PRO A 276 16.28 11.79 -0.45
N HIS A 277 16.63 13.06 -0.21
CA HIS A 277 17.06 13.99 -1.26
C HIS A 277 16.11 13.94 -2.47
N ARG A 278 16.56 13.40 -3.62
CA ARG A 278 15.73 13.13 -4.82
C ARG A 278 15.18 11.70 -4.88
N GLY A 279 15.51 10.84 -3.92
CA GLY A 279 15.10 9.44 -3.83
C GLY A 279 13.59 9.23 -3.78
N PHE A 280 12.82 10.16 -3.18
CA PHE A 280 11.35 10.11 -3.28
C PHE A 280 10.88 10.26 -4.73
N ALA A 281 11.32 11.33 -5.41
CA ALA A 281 10.96 11.55 -6.81
C ALA A 281 11.41 10.39 -7.71
N PHE A 282 12.63 9.87 -7.52
CA PHE A 282 13.14 8.75 -8.31
C PHE A 282 12.35 7.46 -8.07
N GLY A 283 12.14 7.09 -6.81
CA GLY A 283 11.38 5.90 -6.45
C GLY A 283 9.93 5.95 -6.96
N GLN A 284 9.25 7.08 -6.80
CA GLN A 284 7.85 7.23 -7.23
C GLN A 284 7.69 7.21 -8.75
N VAL A 285 8.55 7.94 -9.47
CA VAL A 285 8.44 8.08 -10.94
C VAL A 285 8.95 6.84 -11.64
N TRP A 286 10.19 6.44 -11.36
CA TRP A 286 10.88 5.43 -12.16
C TRP A 286 10.66 4.03 -11.62
N MET A 287 10.61 3.85 -10.30
CA MET A 287 10.48 2.51 -9.74
C MET A 287 9.02 2.08 -9.58
N ILE A 288 8.15 2.90 -8.98
CA ILE A 288 6.73 2.58 -8.78
C ILE A 288 5.94 2.76 -10.09
N ALA A 289 5.86 3.98 -10.62
CA ALA A 289 5.08 4.24 -11.83
C ALA A 289 5.74 3.69 -13.10
N GLY A 290 7.07 3.71 -13.19
CA GLY A 290 7.82 3.19 -14.34
C GLY A 290 7.91 1.66 -14.31
N VAL A 291 8.93 1.13 -13.61
CA VAL A 291 9.32 -0.28 -13.67
C VAL A 291 8.24 -1.21 -13.10
N ALA A 292 7.71 -0.95 -11.91
CA ALA A 292 6.74 -1.86 -11.29
C ALA A 292 5.42 -1.91 -12.05
N ALA A 293 4.80 -0.76 -12.35
CA ALA A 293 3.59 -0.72 -13.16
C ALA A 293 3.83 -1.26 -14.59
N GLY A 294 4.92 -0.85 -15.24
CA GLY A 294 5.26 -1.30 -16.59
C GLY A 294 5.51 -2.80 -16.66
N ALA A 295 6.19 -3.37 -15.67
CA ALA A 295 6.39 -4.81 -15.59
C ALA A 295 5.05 -5.55 -15.48
N LEU A 296 4.12 -5.11 -14.64
CA LEU A 296 2.80 -5.74 -14.57
C LEU A 296 1.99 -5.56 -15.87
N ILE A 297 2.02 -4.38 -16.49
CA ILE A 297 1.26 -4.10 -17.72
C ILE A 297 1.77 -4.92 -18.91
N LEU A 298 3.10 -5.07 -19.03
CA LEU A 298 3.73 -5.71 -20.20
C LEU A 298 4.00 -7.20 -19.98
N VAL A 299 4.54 -7.57 -18.82
CA VAL A 299 4.90 -8.95 -18.49
C VAL A 299 3.72 -9.72 -17.89
N GLY A 300 2.86 -9.05 -17.13
CA GLY A 300 1.68 -9.67 -16.50
C GLY A 300 0.83 -10.44 -17.51
N PRO A 301 0.36 -9.85 -18.63
CA PRO A 301 -0.47 -10.55 -19.61
C PRO A 301 0.22 -11.76 -20.25
N ILE A 302 1.54 -11.71 -20.44
CA ILE A 302 2.33 -12.83 -20.98
C ILE A 302 2.28 -14.01 -20.02
N LEU A 303 2.63 -13.77 -18.75
CA LEU A 303 2.63 -14.82 -17.72
C LEU A 303 1.21 -15.32 -17.43
N ALA A 304 0.23 -14.43 -17.37
CA ALA A 304 -1.17 -14.76 -17.15
C ALA A 304 -1.76 -15.60 -18.29
N GLY A 305 -1.36 -15.34 -19.55
CA GLY A 305 -1.75 -16.17 -20.69
C GLY A 305 -1.27 -17.62 -20.54
N GLU A 306 -0.03 -17.81 -20.09
CA GLU A 306 0.51 -19.16 -19.84
C GLU A 306 -0.18 -19.85 -18.65
N ILE A 307 -0.46 -19.11 -17.58
CA ILE A 307 -1.21 -19.61 -16.42
C ILE A 307 -2.64 -20.00 -16.84
N ALA A 308 -3.32 -19.18 -17.64
CA ALA A 308 -4.66 -19.46 -18.14
C ALA A 308 -4.68 -20.72 -19.04
N ALA A 309 -3.68 -20.88 -19.91
CA ALA A 309 -3.53 -22.06 -20.75
C ALA A 309 -3.33 -23.34 -19.93
N GLY A 310 -2.58 -23.27 -18.83
CA GLY A 310 -2.41 -24.36 -17.86
C GLY A 310 -3.53 -24.47 -16.82
N ARG A 311 -4.49 -23.55 -16.81
CA ARG A 311 -5.57 -23.35 -15.82
C ARG A 311 -5.15 -23.07 -14.38
N THR A 312 -3.90 -23.33 -14.01
CA THR A 312 -3.39 -23.16 -12.65
C THR A 312 -1.96 -22.65 -12.67
N LEU A 313 -1.59 -21.94 -11.60
CA LEU A 313 -0.21 -21.50 -11.38
C LEU A 313 0.76 -22.69 -11.31
N THR A 314 0.34 -23.80 -10.69
CA THR A 314 1.12 -25.04 -10.56
C THR A 314 1.35 -25.73 -11.91
N ALA A 315 0.39 -25.67 -12.84
CA ALA A 315 0.60 -26.19 -14.18
C ALA A 315 1.67 -25.38 -14.93
N PHE A 316 1.67 -24.05 -14.77
CA PHE A 316 2.71 -23.20 -15.36
C PHE A 316 4.09 -23.47 -14.74
N THR A 317 4.21 -23.61 -13.42
CA THR A 317 5.49 -23.96 -12.77
C THR A 317 6.00 -25.33 -13.22
N THR A 318 5.09 -26.32 -13.39
CA THR A 318 5.44 -27.66 -13.90
C THR A 318 5.97 -27.59 -15.32
N ARG A 319 5.37 -26.75 -16.17
CA ARG A 319 5.86 -26.51 -17.54
C ARG A 319 7.23 -25.82 -17.56
N LEU A 320 7.48 -24.87 -16.67
CA LEU A 320 8.82 -24.31 -16.51
C LEU A 320 9.82 -25.38 -16.08
N ALA A 321 9.41 -26.29 -15.19
CA ALA A 321 10.28 -27.36 -14.69
C ALA A 321 10.63 -28.39 -15.77
N SER A 322 9.78 -28.58 -16.77
CA SER A 322 10.09 -29.44 -17.94
C SER A 322 11.04 -28.77 -18.93
N LEU A 323 11.20 -27.44 -18.88
CA LEU A 323 12.25 -26.72 -19.60
C LEU A 323 13.56 -26.75 -18.82
N ASP A 324 13.53 -26.30 -17.56
CA ASP A 324 14.67 -26.32 -16.65
C ASP A 324 14.18 -26.18 -15.19
N GLN A 325 14.66 -27.05 -14.28
CA GLN A 325 14.24 -27.02 -12.87
C GLN A 325 14.63 -25.73 -12.14
N MET A 326 15.76 -25.10 -12.47
CA MET A 326 16.19 -23.83 -11.88
C MET A 326 15.26 -22.69 -12.30
N VAL A 327 14.78 -22.70 -13.53
CA VAL A 327 13.82 -21.69 -14.01
C VAL A 327 12.51 -21.79 -13.22
N ALA A 328 11.98 -22.99 -13.02
CA ALA A 328 10.80 -23.19 -12.19
C ALA A 328 11.03 -22.72 -10.74
N VAL A 329 12.17 -23.09 -10.14
CA VAL A 329 12.55 -22.63 -8.81
C VAL A 329 12.67 -21.11 -8.74
N GLY A 330 13.27 -20.47 -9.74
CA GLY A 330 13.36 -19.01 -9.83
C GLY A 330 11.99 -18.33 -9.85
N PHE A 331 11.00 -18.94 -10.51
CA PHE A 331 9.64 -18.40 -10.58
C PHE A 331 8.93 -18.52 -9.23
N ILE A 332 9.11 -19.65 -8.55
CA ILE A 332 8.60 -19.85 -7.18
C ILE A 332 9.27 -18.86 -6.22
N VAL A 333 10.60 -18.68 -6.33
CA VAL A 333 11.35 -17.70 -5.53
C VAL A 333 10.86 -16.28 -5.78
N LEU A 334 10.53 -15.89 -7.01
CA LEU A 334 9.90 -14.59 -7.31
C LEU A 334 8.62 -14.38 -6.49
N LEU A 335 7.71 -15.36 -6.49
CA LEU A 335 6.43 -15.23 -5.82
C LEU A 335 6.57 -15.28 -4.29
N VAL A 336 7.35 -16.23 -3.76
CA VAL A 336 7.62 -16.34 -2.32
C VAL A 336 8.35 -15.10 -1.80
N ALA A 337 9.32 -14.57 -2.56
CA ALA A 337 10.05 -13.36 -2.18
C ALA A 337 9.14 -12.13 -2.17
N ALA A 338 8.20 -12.01 -3.10
CA ALA A 338 7.20 -10.94 -3.09
C ALA A 338 6.34 -11.00 -1.82
N SER A 339 5.88 -12.17 -1.41
CA SER A 339 5.15 -12.34 -0.15
C SER A 339 6.01 -12.03 1.07
N GLN A 340 7.28 -12.45 1.09
CA GLN A 340 8.21 -12.16 2.17
C GLN A 340 8.48 -10.65 2.33
N ILE A 341 8.47 -9.86 1.25
CA ILE A 341 8.55 -8.40 1.33
C ILE A 341 7.39 -7.83 2.14
N ALA A 342 6.15 -8.26 1.87
CA ALA A 342 4.99 -7.81 2.65
C ALA A 342 5.14 -8.16 4.13
N VAL A 343 5.50 -9.42 4.42
CA VAL A 343 5.68 -9.89 5.80
C VAL A 343 6.77 -9.09 6.51
N ALA A 344 7.97 -9.02 5.94
CA ALA A 344 9.11 -8.33 6.55
C ALA A 344 8.83 -6.85 6.78
N PHE A 345 8.22 -6.19 5.78
CA PHE A 345 7.93 -4.77 5.85
C PHE A 345 6.85 -4.45 6.88
N PHE A 346 5.69 -5.10 6.82
CA PHE A 346 4.57 -4.75 7.69
C PHE A 346 4.76 -5.27 9.12
N ALA A 347 5.34 -6.46 9.32
CA ALA A 347 5.69 -6.94 10.66
C ALA A 347 6.79 -6.08 11.30
N GLY A 348 7.85 -5.74 10.54
CA GLY A 348 8.98 -4.97 11.05
C GLY A 348 8.66 -3.50 11.32
N SER A 349 7.96 -2.83 10.40
CA SER A 349 7.47 -1.46 10.64
C SER A 349 6.39 -1.45 11.71
N GLY A 350 5.49 -2.44 11.70
CA GLY A 350 4.46 -2.66 12.72
C GLY A 350 5.04 -2.71 14.12
N ALA A 351 6.01 -3.58 14.35
CA ALA A 351 6.68 -3.68 15.64
C ALA A 351 7.36 -2.37 16.06
N SER A 352 8.06 -1.70 15.14
CA SER A 352 8.74 -0.44 15.41
C SER A 352 7.77 0.68 15.80
N ILE A 353 6.67 0.84 15.03
CA ILE A 353 5.63 1.84 15.30
C ILE A 353 4.89 1.49 16.59
N CYS A 354 4.57 0.22 16.85
CA CYS A 354 3.98 -0.22 18.12
C CYS A 354 4.88 0.13 19.31
N THR A 355 6.19 -0.10 19.21
CA THR A 355 7.10 0.29 20.30
C THR A 355 7.09 1.80 20.54
N LEU A 356 7.08 2.60 19.47
CA LEU A 356 7.05 4.07 19.57
C LEU A 356 5.70 4.61 20.07
N GLU A 357 4.59 4.24 19.44
CA GLU A 357 3.27 4.84 19.71
C GLU A 357 2.53 4.20 20.86
N LEU A 358 2.68 2.88 21.05
CA LEU A 358 1.95 2.14 22.07
C LEU A 358 2.81 1.92 23.31
N THR A 359 3.96 1.25 23.15
CA THR A 359 4.75 0.80 24.30
C THR A 359 5.39 1.97 25.03
N SER A 360 6.09 2.86 24.33
CA SER A 360 6.83 3.97 24.95
C SER A 360 5.94 5.08 25.51
N ARG A 361 4.69 5.16 25.03
CA ARG A 361 3.74 6.21 25.41
C ARG A 361 2.77 5.76 26.49
N TYR A 362 2.23 4.54 26.38
CA TYR A 362 1.13 4.09 27.23
C TYR A 362 1.51 2.94 28.18
N ILE A 363 2.50 2.11 27.83
CA ILE A 363 2.87 0.93 28.65
C ILE A 363 4.02 1.25 29.60
N VAL A 364 5.13 1.80 29.08
CA VAL A 364 6.29 2.18 29.88
C VAL A 364 6.74 3.59 29.47
N PRO A 365 6.14 4.64 30.04
CA PRO A 365 6.55 6.02 29.78
C PRO A 365 8.00 6.28 30.26
N GLY A 366 8.76 7.07 29.49
CA GLY A 366 10.10 7.51 29.90
C GLY A 366 11.20 6.45 29.79
N MET A 367 11.07 5.48 28.88
CA MET A 367 12.08 4.44 28.65
C MET A 367 13.48 5.02 28.39
N ASP A 368 14.48 4.42 29.03
CA ASP A 368 15.88 4.62 28.66
C ASP A 368 16.22 3.88 27.35
N GLN A 369 17.43 4.09 26.82
CA GLN A 369 17.84 3.48 25.56
C GLN A 369 17.86 1.94 25.59
N ARG A 370 18.20 1.35 26.74
CA ARG A 370 18.32 -0.10 26.86
C ARG A 370 16.94 -0.75 26.89
N THR A 371 16.01 -0.17 27.65
CA THR A 371 14.61 -0.61 27.73
C THR A 371 13.91 -0.47 26.39
N MET A 372 14.13 0.64 25.67
CA MET A 372 13.55 0.85 24.33
C MET A 372 13.97 -0.25 23.34
N ARG A 373 15.26 -0.63 23.32
CA ARG A 373 15.73 -1.72 22.44
C ARG A 373 15.17 -3.07 22.85
N PHE A 374 15.10 -3.35 24.15
CA PHE A 374 14.53 -4.59 24.65
C PHE A 374 13.04 -4.69 24.29
N ALA A 375 12.27 -3.63 24.56
CA ALA A 375 10.87 -3.53 24.19
C ALA A 375 10.67 -3.78 22.69
N ALA A 376 11.46 -3.14 21.83
CA ALA A 376 11.38 -3.36 20.38
C ALA A 376 11.62 -4.82 19.97
N ARG A 377 12.59 -5.51 20.58
CA ARG A 377 12.85 -6.93 20.31
C ARG A 377 11.72 -7.84 20.78
N VAL A 378 11.14 -7.55 21.95
CA VAL A 378 9.97 -8.27 22.45
C VAL A 378 8.76 -8.04 21.53
N THR A 379 8.51 -6.79 21.13
CA THR A 379 7.42 -6.47 20.19
C THR A 379 7.62 -7.18 18.85
N LEU A 380 8.84 -7.23 18.31
CA LEU A 380 9.15 -8.01 17.11
C LEU A 380 8.82 -9.49 17.28
N ALA A 381 9.23 -10.12 18.38
CA ALA A 381 8.96 -11.52 18.65
C ALA A 381 7.44 -11.80 18.72
N LEU A 382 6.70 -10.93 19.42
CA LEU A 382 5.24 -11.04 19.53
C LEU A 382 4.54 -10.85 18.17
N VAL A 383 4.97 -9.87 17.37
CA VAL A 383 4.38 -9.59 16.07
C VAL A 383 4.63 -10.74 15.09
N TYR A 384 5.88 -11.18 14.90
CA TYR A 384 6.18 -12.29 14.00
C TYR A 384 5.54 -13.60 14.46
N GLY A 385 5.48 -13.85 15.77
CA GLY A 385 4.75 -14.98 16.34
C GLY A 385 3.25 -14.92 16.05
N ALA A 386 2.61 -13.76 16.24
CA ALA A 386 1.19 -13.58 15.93
C ALA A 386 0.88 -13.74 14.44
N VAL A 387 1.76 -13.24 13.57
CA VAL A 387 1.66 -13.42 12.11
C VAL A 387 1.77 -14.91 11.75
N ALA A 388 2.74 -15.64 12.30
CA ALA A 388 2.92 -17.07 12.05
C ALA A 388 1.73 -17.91 12.54
N ILE A 389 1.20 -17.61 13.73
CA ILE A 389 0.02 -18.26 14.30
C ILE A 389 -1.21 -18.01 13.42
N ALA A 390 -1.46 -16.75 13.04
CA ALA A 390 -2.60 -16.39 12.21
C ALA A 390 -2.50 -17.06 10.82
N ALA A 391 -1.30 -17.08 10.21
CA ALA A 391 -1.07 -17.73 8.94
C ALA A 391 -1.27 -19.26 9.02
N SER A 392 -0.82 -19.90 10.11
CA SER A 392 -0.89 -21.36 10.26
C SER A 392 -2.29 -21.87 10.60
N TYR A 393 -3.00 -21.15 11.49
CA TYR A 393 -4.21 -21.68 12.14
C TYR A 393 -5.50 -20.92 11.77
N ALA A 394 -5.39 -19.71 11.21
CA ALA A 394 -6.55 -18.90 10.83
C ALA A 394 -6.38 -18.19 9.46
N PRO A 395 -5.88 -18.86 8.40
CA PRO A 395 -5.57 -18.20 7.12
C PRO A 395 -6.80 -17.55 6.47
N LEU A 396 -7.96 -18.18 6.55
CA LEU A 396 -9.21 -17.59 6.07
C LEU A 396 -9.59 -16.32 6.83
N GLY A 397 -9.42 -16.33 8.16
CA GLY A 397 -9.64 -15.16 9.01
C GLY A 397 -8.69 -14.03 8.67
N ALA A 398 -7.40 -14.34 8.52
CA ALA A 398 -6.39 -13.38 8.08
C ALA A 398 -6.78 -12.71 6.76
N THR A 399 -7.22 -13.49 5.76
CA THR A 399 -7.65 -12.97 4.45
C THR A 399 -8.89 -12.09 4.54
N ILE A 400 -9.89 -12.46 5.36
CA ILE A 400 -11.10 -11.63 5.56
C ILE A 400 -10.76 -10.28 6.20
N PHE A 401 -9.87 -10.25 7.20
CA PHE A 401 -9.44 -8.98 7.80
C PHE A 401 -8.49 -8.20 6.87
N SER A 402 -7.63 -8.90 6.14
CA SER A 402 -6.69 -8.33 5.18
C SER A 402 -7.41 -7.54 4.08
N SER A 403 -8.58 -8.01 3.62
CA SER A 403 -9.36 -7.33 2.56
C SER A 403 -9.83 -5.92 2.93
N LEU A 404 -9.93 -5.59 4.23
CA LEU A 404 -10.26 -4.24 4.69
C LEU A 404 -9.08 -3.27 4.63
N THR A 405 -7.85 -3.79 4.59
CA THR A 405 -6.64 -3.03 4.92
C THR A 405 -6.42 -1.85 3.97
N LEU A 406 -6.39 -2.08 2.66
CA LEU A 406 -6.19 -1.01 1.66
C LEU A 406 -7.38 -0.06 1.61
N SER A 407 -8.60 -0.60 1.65
CA SER A 407 -9.84 0.18 1.61
C SER A 407 -9.99 1.11 2.82
N LEU A 408 -9.62 0.67 4.03
CA LEU A 408 -9.60 1.50 5.23
C LEU A 408 -8.41 2.44 5.25
N SER A 409 -7.24 2.02 4.76
CA SER A 409 -6.06 2.89 4.67
C SER A 409 -6.34 4.14 3.84
N VAL A 410 -6.95 3.97 2.67
CA VAL A 410 -7.27 5.12 1.81
C VAL A 410 -8.30 6.07 2.45
N GLN A 411 -9.09 5.63 3.43
CA GLN A 411 -10.02 6.53 4.15
C GLN A 411 -9.30 7.61 4.96
N PHE A 412 -8.01 7.45 5.26
CA PHE A 412 -7.20 8.51 5.88
C PHE A 412 -6.79 9.61 4.89
N LEU A 413 -7.10 9.48 3.60
CA LEU A 413 -6.69 10.45 2.60
C LEU A 413 -7.16 11.89 2.92
N PRO A 414 -8.42 12.16 3.34
CA PRO A 414 -8.80 13.52 3.77
C PRO A 414 -8.00 14.04 4.96
N ALA A 415 -7.68 13.17 5.94
CA ALA A 415 -6.87 13.53 7.10
C ALA A 415 -5.44 13.92 6.69
N VAL A 416 -4.81 13.10 5.84
CA VAL A 416 -3.45 13.31 5.36
C VAL A 416 -3.38 14.53 4.45
N LEU A 417 -4.37 14.76 3.58
CA LEU A 417 -4.47 15.98 2.77
C LEU A 417 -4.68 17.22 3.64
N GLY A 418 -5.47 17.13 4.70
CA GLY A 418 -5.64 18.19 5.70
C GLY A 418 -4.31 18.59 6.35
N LEU A 419 -3.54 17.59 6.78
CA LEU A 419 -2.21 17.81 7.36
C LEU A 419 -1.22 18.36 6.33
N CYS A 420 -1.20 17.83 5.10
CA CYS A 420 -0.17 18.17 4.11
C CYS A 420 -0.43 19.46 3.35
N TRP A 421 -1.70 19.80 3.08
CA TRP A 421 -2.07 20.83 2.09
C TRP A 421 -3.25 21.70 2.48
N VAL A 422 -4.23 21.18 3.23
CA VAL A 422 -5.53 21.84 3.42
C VAL A 422 -5.75 22.21 4.89
N ARG A 423 -5.20 23.36 5.30
CA ARG A 423 -5.21 23.83 6.70
C ARG A 423 -6.60 23.95 7.35
N TRP A 424 -7.66 24.12 6.57
CA TRP A 424 -9.03 24.33 7.08
C TRP A 424 -9.78 23.03 7.39
N ILE A 425 -9.32 21.87 6.92
CA ILE A 425 -9.92 20.57 7.29
C ILE A 425 -9.83 20.39 8.80
N SER A 426 -10.97 20.19 9.46
CA SER A 426 -11.10 20.17 10.92
C SER A 426 -11.01 18.75 11.48
N ARG A 427 -10.71 18.64 12.78
CA ARG A 427 -10.73 17.37 13.50
C ARG A 427 -12.09 16.69 13.39
N SER A 428 -13.17 17.43 13.66
CA SER A 428 -14.53 16.90 13.60
C SER A 428 -14.87 16.40 12.20
N GLY A 429 -14.49 17.15 11.15
CA GLY A 429 -14.70 16.71 9.78
C GLY A 429 -13.99 15.40 9.47
N VAL A 430 -12.71 15.30 9.81
CA VAL A 430 -11.95 14.06 9.59
C VAL A 430 -12.55 12.88 10.35
N LEU A 431 -12.92 13.06 11.61
CA LEU A 431 -13.52 11.98 12.42
C LEU A 431 -14.86 11.52 11.84
N THR A 432 -15.75 12.45 11.49
CA THR A 432 -17.03 12.10 10.86
C THR A 432 -16.81 11.39 9.52
N GLY A 433 -15.91 11.91 8.68
CA GLY A 433 -15.57 11.29 7.40
C GLY A 433 -15.01 9.87 7.55
N LEU A 434 -14.07 9.66 8.47
CA LEU A 434 -13.49 8.35 8.75
C LEU A 434 -14.52 7.34 9.26
N ILE A 435 -15.41 7.75 10.16
CA ILE A 435 -16.47 6.88 10.69
C ILE A 435 -17.41 6.49 9.56
N VAL A 436 -17.94 7.46 8.82
CA VAL A 436 -18.89 7.20 7.73
C VAL A 436 -18.24 6.35 6.64
N GLY A 437 -17.06 6.75 6.14
CA GLY A 437 -16.35 5.99 5.10
C GLY A 437 -15.96 4.58 5.55
N GLY A 438 -15.48 4.44 6.79
CA GLY A 438 -15.12 3.15 7.36
C GLY A 438 -16.32 2.19 7.45
N LEU A 439 -17.50 2.70 7.84
CA LEU A 439 -18.73 1.90 7.86
C LEU A 439 -19.11 1.42 6.46
N PHE A 440 -19.09 2.30 5.45
CA PHE A 440 -19.37 1.91 4.06
C PHE A 440 -18.37 0.87 3.54
N VAL A 441 -17.08 0.98 3.87
CA VAL A 441 -16.09 -0.04 3.55
C VAL A 441 -16.48 -1.37 4.18
N VAL A 442 -16.78 -1.39 5.49
CA VAL A 442 -17.15 -2.62 6.19
C VAL A 442 -18.38 -3.26 5.55
N PHE A 443 -19.45 -2.50 5.29
CA PHE A 443 -20.69 -3.02 4.71
C PHE A 443 -20.60 -3.50 3.25
N THR A 444 -19.52 -3.18 2.54
CA THR A 444 -19.34 -3.54 1.13
C THR A 444 -18.15 -4.47 0.89
N GLU A 445 -17.56 -4.98 1.96
CA GLU A 445 -16.38 -5.85 1.97
C GLU A 445 -16.67 -7.16 2.72
N SER A 446 -15.92 -8.23 2.40
CA SER A 446 -16.17 -9.59 2.92
C SER A 446 -16.33 -9.67 4.43
N PHE A 447 -15.54 -8.90 5.20
CA PHE A 447 -15.64 -8.87 6.65
C PHE A 447 -17.03 -8.45 7.15
N GLY A 448 -17.57 -7.33 6.67
CA GLY A 448 -18.87 -6.87 7.14
C GLY A 448 -20.01 -7.75 6.64
N LEU A 449 -19.93 -8.27 5.41
CA LEU A 449 -20.92 -9.21 4.91
C LEU A 449 -21.00 -10.46 5.80
N VAL A 450 -19.85 -11.09 6.08
CA VAL A 450 -19.79 -12.28 6.96
C VAL A 450 -20.26 -11.96 8.37
N LEU A 451 -19.89 -10.80 8.92
CA LEU A 451 -20.30 -10.38 10.26
C LEU A 451 -21.81 -10.16 10.34
N PHE A 452 -22.40 -9.43 9.39
CA PHE A 452 -23.80 -9.04 9.42
C PHE A 452 -24.75 -10.16 9.03
N GLU A 453 -24.43 -10.92 7.97
CA GLU A 453 -25.27 -12.04 7.52
C GLU A 453 -25.30 -13.18 8.55
N ARG A 454 -24.23 -13.38 9.33
CA ARG A 454 -24.20 -14.40 10.40
C ARG A 454 -24.86 -13.97 11.70
N LEU A 455 -24.79 -12.69 12.06
CA LEU A 455 -25.22 -12.22 13.39
C LEU A 455 -26.55 -11.47 13.39
N PHE A 456 -26.98 -10.91 12.26
CA PHE A 456 -28.10 -9.97 12.22
C PHE A 456 -29.11 -10.31 11.13
N ILE A 457 -28.82 -9.99 9.88
CA ILE A 457 -29.77 -10.10 8.76
C ILE A 457 -29.02 -10.32 7.45
N ASP A 458 -29.65 -11.03 6.53
CA ASP A 458 -29.13 -11.16 5.17
C ASP A 458 -29.15 -9.80 4.46
N LEU A 459 -28.00 -9.37 3.95
CA LEU A 459 -27.89 -8.10 3.27
C LEU A 459 -28.40 -8.23 1.82
N PRO A 460 -29.12 -7.23 1.29
CA PRO A 460 -29.64 -7.29 -0.07
C PRO A 460 -28.55 -7.09 -1.14
N TRP A 461 -27.30 -6.90 -0.73
CA TRP A 461 -26.14 -6.77 -1.60
C TRP A 461 -24.99 -7.68 -1.14
N GLY A 462 -24.16 -8.07 -2.11
CA GLY A 462 -22.91 -8.78 -1.90
C GLY A 462 -21.71 -7.84 -1.88
N ARG A 463 -20.52 -8.40 -2.14
CA ARG A 463 -19.28 -7.62 -2.16
C ARG A 463 -19.22 -6.73 -3.40
N TRP A 464 -18.86 -5.46 -3.21
CA TRP A 464 -18.77 -4.46 -4.29
C TRP A 464 -20.06 -4.29 -5.12
N PRO A 465 -21.19 -3.91 -4.49
CA PRO A 465 -22.43 -3.65 -5.22
C PRO A 465 -22.25 -2.53 -6.23
N LEU A 466 -23.04 -2.57 -7.31
CA LEU A 466 -22.98 -1.64 -8.43
C LEU A 466 -21.62 -1.61 -9.15
N SER A 467 -20.83 -2.69 -9.06
CA SER A 467 -19.46 -2.74 -9.56
C SER A 467 -18.55 -1.63 -9.00
N VAL A 468 -18.79 -1.21 -7.75
CA VAL A 468 -17.99 -0.20 -7.06
C VAL A 468 -17.23 -0.88 -5.93
N HIS A 469 -15.89 -0.78 -5.97
CA HIS A 469 -15.02 -1.31 -4.93
C HIS A 469 -15.35 -0.67 -3.57
N SER A 470 -15.17 -1.42 -2.47
CA SER A 470 -15.44 -0.94 -1.11
C SER A 470 -14.74 0.37 -0.77
N ALA A 471 -13.51 0.56 -1.26
CA ALA A 471 -12.77 1.82 -1.12
C ALA A 471 -13.50 3.02 -1.76
N GLY A 472 -14.14 2.84 -2.92
CA GLY A 472 -14.95 3.88 -3.57
C GLY A 472 -16.20 4.21 -2.75
N TRP A 473 -16.91 3.17 -2.30
CA TRP A 473 -18.05 3.31 -1.38
C TRP A 473 -17.69 4.01 -0.08
N GLY A 474 -16.48 3.82 0.43
CA GLY A 474 -15.98 4.55 1.59
C GLY A 474 -15.57 5.99 1.29
N LEU A 475 -14.78 6.20 0.24
CA LEU A 475 -14.13 7.49 -0.03
C LEU A 475 -15.12 8.59 -0.38
N ILE A 476 -16.15 8.29 -1.19
CA ILE A 476 -17.14 9.27 -1.61
C ILE A 476 -17.87 9.91 -0.41
N PRO A 477 -18.54 9.13 0.48
CA PRO A 477 -19.21 9.70 1.64
C PRO A 477 -18.22 10.21 2.70
N ASN A 478 -17.02 9.65 2.80
CA ASN A 478 -15.96 10.17 3.67
C ASN A 478 -15.59 11.61 3.28
N PHE A 479 -15.20 11.85 2.03
CA PHE A 479 -14.87 13.19 1.55
C PHE A 479 -16.06 14.14 1.69
N ALA A 480 -17.28 13.70 1.32
CA ALA A 480 -18.47 14.52 1.45
C ALA A 480 -18.70 14.96 2.92
N ALA A 481 -18.74 14.01 3.86
CA ALA A 481 -18.93 14.29 5.27
C ALA A 481 -17.79 15.14 5.85
N CYS A 482 -16.54 14.80 5.52
CA CYS A 482 -15.36 15.51 6.00
C CYS A 482 -15.36 16.98 5.57
N LEU A 483 -15.62 17.25 4.29
CA LEU A 483 -15.61 18.61 3.76
C LEU A 483 -16.81 19.41 4.32
N LEU A 484 -18.02 18.82 4.33
CA LEU A 484 -19.22 19.48 4.86
C LEU A 484 -19.05 19.88 6.33
N VAL A 485 -18.66 18.94 7.19
CA VAL A 485 -18.46 19.23 8.62
C VAL A 485 -17.30 20.20 8.83
N SER A 486 -16.21 20.08 8.06
CA SER A 486 -15.08 21.01 8.14
C SER A 486 -15.46 22.45 7.81
N LEU A 487 -16.38 22.68 6.86
CA LEU A 487 -16.84 24.05 6.53
C LEU A 487 -17.45 24.75 7.75
N PHE A 488 -18.21 24.03 8.58
CA PHE A 488 -18.87 24.56 9.77
C PHE A 488 -17.99 24.56 11.02
N THR A 489 -16.88 23.81 11.04
CA THR A 489 -16.01 23.61 12.22
C THR A 489 -14.57 24.07 11.99
N ARG A 490 -14.33 24.93 10.98
CA ARG A 490 -12.99 25.40 10.60
C ARG A 490 -12.34 26.38 11.59
N SER A 491 -13.11 27.04 12.44
CA SER A 491 -12.65 28.07 13.40
C SER A 491 -12.46 27.53 14.82
N GLY A 492 -11.81 28.32 15.69
CA GLY A 492 -11.58 28.00 17.10
C GLY A 492 -10.12 27.67 17.44
N ALA A 493 -9.83 27.47 18.72
CA ALA A 493 -8.47 27.24 19.26
C ALA A 493 -7.76 26.00 18.66
N GLU A 494 -8.52 25.03 18.12
CA GLU A 494 -7.96 23.87 17.41
C GLU A 494 -7.35 24.22 16.06
N ARG A 495 -7.62 25.41 15.53
CA ARG A 495 -7.00 25.90 14.30
C ARG A 495 -5.54 26.28 14.49
N ASP A 496 -5.16 26.72 15.68
CA ASP A 496 -3.81 27.22 15.95
C ASP A 496 -2.72 26.17 15.69
N ARG A 497 -2.97 24.92 16.09
CA ARG A 497 -2.03 23.80 15.83
C ARG A 497 -1.81 23.58 14.34
N ARG A 498 -2.89 23.71 13.56
CA ARG A 498 -2.89 23.51 12.12
C ARG A 498 -2.16 24.66 11.43
N ASP A 499 -2.52 25.89 11.77
CA ASP A 499 -1.89 27.09 11.21
C ASP A 499 -0.38 27.09 11.50
N ARG A 500 0.07 26.74 12.72
CA ARG A 500 1.50 26.61 13.06
C ARG A 500 2.28 25.68 12.11
N LEU A 501 1.75 24.49 11.83
CA LEU A 501 2.42 23.54 10.93
C LEU A 501 2.46 24.07 9.50
N HIS A 502 1.34 24.59 9.00
CA HIS A 502 1.25 25.12 7.63
C HIS A 502 2.14 26.35 7.44
N ASP A 503 2.21 27.24 8.43
CA ASP A 503 3.10 28.40 8.42
C ASP A 503 4.58 27.98 8.49
N ALA A 504 4.90 26.92 9.25
CA ALA A 504 6.25 26.36 9.28
C ALA A 504 6.64 25.69 7.95
N PHE A 505 5.70 25.06 7.26
CA PHE A 505 5.92 24.60 5.89
C PHE A 505 6.22 25.76 4.95
N GLU A 506 5.46 26.84 5.02
CA GLU A 506 5.63 28.03 4.20
C GLU A 506 6.98 28.70 4.46
N LYS A 507 7.42 28.78 5.72
CA LYS A 507 8.75 29.28 6.09
C LYS A 507 9.88 28.39 5.58
N SER A 508 9.72 27.06 5.66
CA SER A 508 10.77 26.11 5.28
C SER A 508 10.88 25.91 3.78
N GLN A 509 9.76 25.99 3.08
CA GLN A 509 9.65 25.83 1.64
C GLN A 509 8.61 26.83 1.11
N PRO A 510 8.99 28.12 1.00
CA PRO A 510 8.09 29.12 0.45
C PRO A 510 7.60 28.66 -0.91
N ALA A 511 6.29 28.75 -1.11
CA ALA A 511 5.69 28.45 -2.41
C ALA A 511 6.40 29.35 -3.43
N ARG A 512 7.20 28.75 -4.31
CA ARG A 512 7.77 29.50 -5.43
C ARG A 512 6.60 30.04 -6.23
N ASN A 513 6.63 31.33 -6.56
CA ASN A 513 5.66 31.99 -7.44
C ASN A 513 5.66 31.28 -8.81
N GLY A 514 4.86 30.22 -8.92
CA GLY A 514 4.61 29.50 -10.16
C GLY A 514 3.44 30.14 -10.88
N ASN A 515 3.45 30.11 -12.21
CA ASN A 515 2.33 30.58 -13.01
C ASN A 515 1.05 29.79 -12.62
N PRO A 516 -0.03 30.44 -12.14
CA PRO A 516 -1.29 29.78 -11.79
C PRO A 516 -1.84 28.90 -12.92
N ALA A 517 -1.69 29.32 -14.18
CA ALA A 517 -2.11 28.54 -15.34
C ALA A 517 -1.37 27.20 -15.45
N ALA A 518 -0.08 27.17 -15.09
CA ALA A 518 0.70 25.94 -15.08
C ALA A 518 0.29 25.01 -13.93
N THR A 519 -0.17 25.55 -12.80
CA THR A 519 -0.73 24.74 -11.70
C THR A 519 -2.08 24.15 -12.09
N THR A 520 -2.97 24.94 -12.68
CA THR A 520 -4.28 24.47 -13.18
C THR A 520 -4.09 23.38 -14.23
N ALA A 521 -3.21 23.59 -15.22
CA ALA A 521 -2.94 22.62 -16.27
C ALA A 521 -2.47 21.25 -15.73
N LYS A 522 -1.62 21.22 -14.69
CA LYS A 522 -1.16 19.97 -14.06
C LYS A 522 -2.32 19.16 -13.49
N TRP A 523 -3.22 19.82 -12.78
CA TRP A 523 -4.37 19.15 -12.15
C TRP A 523 -5.41 18.73 -13.18
N SER A 524 -5.70 19.59 -14.16
CA SER A 524 -6.59 19.24 -15.27
C SER A 524 -6.07 18.03 -16.05
N LEU A 525 -4.77 17.97 -16.36
CA LEU A 525 -4.18 16.82 -17.05
C LEU A 525 -4.23 15.54 -16.19
N THR A 526 -4.01 15.66 -14.87
CA THR A 526 -4.09 14.51 -13.96
C THR A 526 -5.51 13.96 -13.86
N LEU A 527 -6.53 14.83 -13.80
CA LEU A 527 -7.94 14.43 -13.78
C LEU A 527 -8.39 13.85 -15.13
N LEU A 528 -7.95 14.45 -16.24
CA LEU A 528 -8.21 13.94 -17.58
C LEU A 528 -7.59 12.56 -17.77
N TRP A 529 -6.34 12.39 -17.32
CA TRP A 529 -5.67 11.09 -17.27
C TRP A 529 -6.45 10.12 -16.40
N ALA A 530 -6.85 10.48 -15.18
CA ALA A 530 -7.60 9.57 -14.32
C ALA A 530 -8.92 9.13 -14.97
N PHE A 531 -9.61 10.04 -15.67
CA PHE A 531 -10.84 9.75 -16.40
C PHE A 531 -10.65 8.76 -17.56
N PHE A 532 -9.62 8.95 -18.40
CA PHE A 532 -9.38 8.09 -19.56
C PHE A 532 -8.56 6.84 -19.28
N ALA A 533 -7.62 6.91 -18.33
CA ALA A 533 -6.78 5.79 -17.95
C ALA A 533 -7.55 4.80 -17.09
N LEU A 534 -8.24 5.25 -16.05
CA LEU A 534 -8.83 4.39 -15.02
C LEU A 534 -10.36 4.48 -14.96
N GLY A 535 -10.90 5.67 -15.21
CA GLY A 535 -12.32 5.97 -15.09
C GLY A 535 -13.16 5.61 -16.33
N PRO A 536 -14.35 6.21 -16.48
CA PRO A 536 -15.29 5.87 -17.54
C PRO A 536 -14.72 5.91 -18.95
N GLY A 537 -13.75 6.80 -19.21
CA GLY A 537 -13.11 6.93 -20.52
C GLY A 537 -12.26 5.72 -20.92
N ALA A 538 -11.86 4.86 -19.96
CA ALA A 538 -11.10 3.65 -20.26
C ALA A 538 -11.87 2.66 -21.16
N ILE A 539 -13.20 2.74 -21.18
CA ILE A 539 -14.06 1.92 -22.05
C ILE A 539 -13.75 2.13 -23.53
N LEU A 540 -13.27 3.32 -23.91
CA LEU A 540 -12.87 3.62 -25.28
C LEU A 540 -11.72 2.71 -25.75
N GLY A 541 -10.86 2.28 -24.81
CA GLY A 541 -9.74 1.39 -25.07
C GLY A 541 -10.14 0.06 -25.71
N ASN A 542 -11.37 -0.42 -25.49
CA ASN A 542 -11.87 -1.67 -26.09
C ASN A 542 -11.79 -1.67 -27.61
N LYS A 543 -12.02 -0.52 -28.26
CA LYS A 543 -12.18 -0.42 -29.72
C LYS A 543 -11.36 0.66 -30.39
N PHE A 544 -10.77 1.59 -29.64
CA PHE A 544 -10.12 2.79 -30.21
C PHE A 544 -9.11 2.49 -31.34
N PHE A 545 -8.32 1.42 -31.20
CA PHE A 545 -7.29 1.06 -32.18
C PHE A 545 -7.71 -0.02 -33.18
N SER A 546 -8.78 -0.77 -32.88
CA SER A 546 -9.29 -1.84 -33.75
C SER A 546 -10.42 -1.37 -34.68
N GLU A 547 -11.22 -0.39 -34.25
CA GLU A 547 -12.32 0.20 -35.01
C GLU A 547 -12.19 1.74 -34.95
N PRO A 548 -11.25 2.35 -35.69
CA PRO A 548 -11.04 3.78 -35.63
C PRO A 548 -12.26 4.53 -36.16
N ILE A 549 -12.80 5.45 -35.36
CA ILE A 549 -14.07 6.17 -35.60
C ILE A 549 -14.15 6.80 -37.00
N PHE A 550 -13.02 7.23 -37.56
CA PHE A 550 -12.94 7.92 -38.85
C PHE A 550 -12.43 7.07 -40.01
N ALA A 551 -12.03 5.82 -39.76
CA ALA A 551 -11.41 4.97 -40.79
C ALA A 551 -12.43 4.09 -41.54
N GLY A 552 -13.64 3.92 -41.02
CA GLY A 552 -14.69 3.07 -41.61
C GLY A 552 -14.28 1.61 -41.84
N THR A 553 -13.17 1.17 -41.24
CA THR A 553 -12.51 -0.12 -41.48
C THR A 553 -12.05 -0.72 -40.15
N VAL A 554 -12.09 -2.05 -40.06
CA VAL A 554 -11.55 -2.79 -38.91
C VAL A 554 -10.06 -3.00 -39.14
N VAL A 555 -9.24 -2.52 -38.20
CA VAL A 555 -7.78 -2.68 -38.20
C VAL A 555 -7.42 -3.76 -37.18
N ALA A 556 -6.50 -4.67 -37.55
CA ALA A 556 -5.95 -5.66 -36.63
C ALA A 556 -4.55 -5.24 -36.19
N PRO A 557 -4.38 -4.54 -35.05
CA PRO A 557 -3.09 -3.99 -34.63
C PRO A 557 -2.08 -5.03 -34.10
N GLY A 558 -2.38 -6.33 -34.22
CA GLY A 558 -1.51 -7.44 -33.78
C GLY A 558 -1.54 -7.74 -32.28
N VAL A 559 -2.07 -6.81 -31.46
CA VAL A 559 -2.34 -6.99 -30.02
C VAL A 559 -3.71 -6.38 -29.68
N PRO A 560 -4.36 -6.76 -28.56
CA PRO A 560 -5.66 -6.18 -28.22
C PRO A 560 -5.64 -4.65 -28.07
N SER A 561 -6.68 -3.98 -28.60
CA SER A 561 -6.81 -2.50 -28.52
C SER A 561 -6.72 -1.99 -27.07
N LEU A 562 -7.32 -2.73 -26.13
CA LEU A 562 -7.30 -2.37 -24.71
C LEU A 562 -5.87 -2.37 -24.14
N LEU A 563 -5.00 -3.29 -24.55
CA LEU A 563 -3.61 -3.31 -24.10
C LEU A 563 -2.85 -2.09 -24.62
N ILE A 564 -3.05 -1.69 -25.89
CA ILE A 564 -2.44 -0.49 -26.46
C ILE A 564 -2.87 0.75 -25.67
N TRP A 565 -4.16 0.83 -25.33
CA TRP A 565 -4.71 1.89 -24.49
C TRP A 565 -4.04 1.93 -23.11
N GLN A 566 -3.94 0.78 -22.43
CA GLN A 566 -3.29 0.66 -21.12
C GLN A 566 -1.81 1.07 -21.15
N VAL A 567 -1.06 0.65 -22.17
CA VAL A 567 0.35 1.03 -22.35
C VAL A 567 0.50 2.53 -22.61
N LEU A 568 -0.35 3.12 -23.46
CA LEU A 568 -0.33 4.55 -23.73
C LEU A 568 -0.60 5.36 -22.47
N PHE A 569 -1.66 5.03 -21.73
CA PHE A 569 -2.02 5.75 -20.51
C PHE A 569 -1.06 5.46 -19.34
N TRP A 570 -0.33 4.35 -19.39
CA TRP A 570 0.81 4.14 -18.50
C TRP A 570 1.94 5.12 -18.77
N PHE A 571 2.39 5.28 -20.02
CA PHE A 571 3.42 6.27 -20.37
C PHE A 571 2.99 7.70 -19.99
N VAL A 572 1.74 8.06 -20.29
CA VAL A 572 1.19 9.37 -19.89
C VAL A 572 1.19 9.53 -18.37
N GLY A 573 0.81 8.49 -17.63
CA GLY A 573 0.82 8.53 -16.18
C GLY A 573 2.22 8.64 -15.57
N VAL A 574 3.22 7.92 -16.10
CA VAL A 574 4.63 8.09 -15.72
C VAL A 574 5.08 9.53 -15.95
N PHE A 575 4.72 10.12 -17.09
CA PHE A 575 5.02 11.52 -17.38
C PHE A 575 4.33 12.47 -16.39
N ILE A 576 3.07 12.25 -16.02
CA ILE A 576 2.37 13.07 -15.02
C ILE A 576 3.05 12.97 -13.66
N VAL A 577 3.38 11.76 -13.19
CA VAL A 577 4.10 11.58 -11.93
C VAL A 577 5.47 12.27 -11.98
N TRP A 578 6.21 12.13 -13.09
CA TRP A 578 7.47 12.86 -13.30
C TRP A 578 7.29 14.36 -13.21
N TRP A 579 6.28 14.89 -13.89
CA TRP A 579 6.00 16.30 -13.97
C TRP A 579 5.64 16.86 -12.59
N LEU A 580 4.80 16.16 -11.83
CA LEU A 580 4.42 16.54 -10.46
C LEU A 580 5.58 16.41 -9.46
N ALA A 581 6.30 15.28 -9.48
CA ALA A 581 7.36 14.98 -8.53
C ALA A 581 8.58 15.91 -8.71
N TYR A 582 9.08 16.04 -9.94
CA TYR A 582 10.28 16.83 -10.25
C TYR A 582 9.97 18.30 -10.54
N GLN A 583 9.12 18.60 -11.53
CA GLN A 583 8.85 19.98 -11.94
C GLN A 583 7.88 20.69 -10.98
N GLY A 584 6.89 19.96 -10.46
CA GLY A 584 6.03 20.42 -9.37
C GLY A 584 6.74 20.43 -8.01
N ARG A 585 7.96 19.86 -7.93
CA ARG A 585 8.77 19.75 -6.72
C ARG A 585 8.03 19.11 -5.54
N LEU A 586 7.01 18.29 -5.81
CA LEU A 586 6.25 17.60 -4.77
C LEU A 586 7.08 16.54 -4.04
N SER A 587 8.16 16.06 -4.66
CA SER A 587 8.96 14.94 -4.12
C SER A 587 10.47 15.23 -4.09
N VAL A 588 10.88 16.48 -4.34
CA VAL A 588 12.28 16.92 -4.32
C VAL A 588 12.57 17.70 -3.04
N ILE A 589 13.60 17.29 -2.31
CA ILE A 589 14.08 17.94 -1.09
C ILE A 589 15.48 18.50 -1.34
N ASP A 590 15.61 19.82 -1.35
CA ASP A 590 16.91 20.49 -1.56
C ASP A 590 17.69 20.66 -0.27
N GLN A 591 17.01 21.10 0.80
CA GLN A 591 17.60 21.37 2.11
C GLN A 591 16.66 20.86 3.21
N PRO A 592 17.22 20.31 4.31
CA PRO A 592 16.44 19.99 5.49
C PRO A 592 15.94 21.29 6.17
N PRO A 593 14.81 21.24 6.89
CA PRO A 593 14.35 22.39 7.66
C PRO A 593 15.37 22.76 8.75
N ARG A 594 15.56 24.07 8.98
CA ARG A 594 16.57 24.63 9.90
C ARG A 594 16.06 24.88 11.32
N HIS A 595 14.76 24.77 11.54
CA HIS A 595 14.12 25.03 12.83
C HIS A 595 13.13 23.91 13.17
N GLN A 596 12.83 23.78 14.46
CA GLN A 596 11.79 22.91 14.97
C GLN A 596 10.65 23.75 15.54
N ILE A 597 9.46 23.16 15.59
CA ILE A 597 8.25 23.77 16.14
C ILE A 597 7.61 22.80 17.13
N ASN A 598 6.94 23.35 18.14
CA ASN A 598 5.99 22.61 18.95
C ASN A 598 4.56 22.87 18.42
N LEU A 599 3.85 21.80 18.07
CA LEU A 599 2.47 21.90 17.61
C LEU A 599 1.52 22.34 18.73
N VAL A 600 1.83 21.97 19.97
CA VAL A 600 1.05 22.38 21.14
C VAL A 600 1.55 23.75 21.59
N PRO A 601 0.66 24.75 21.78
CA PRO A 601 1.02 26.01 22.44
C PRO A 601 1.60 25.76 23.82
N ASP A 602 2.68 26.46 24.17
CA ASP A 602 3.09 26.55 25.56
C ASP A 602 1.92 27.12 26.35
N ILE A 603 1.56 26.42 27.43
CA ILE A 603 0.52 26.88 28.35
C ILE A 603 1.03 28.20 28.92
N ASN A 604 0.32 29.30 28.69
CA ASN A 604 0.68 30.56 29.30
C ASN A 604 0.42 30.42 30.82
N PRO A 605 1.45 30.47 31.68
CA PRO A 605 1.26 30.30 33.12
C PRO A 605 0.39 31.42 33.73
N LEU A 606 0.20 32.55 33.02
CA LEU A 606 -0.69 33.64 33.42
C LEU A 606 -2.16 33.39 33.04
N PHE A 607 -2.43 32.38 32.21
CA PHE A 607 -3.75 31.94 31.79
C PHE A 607 -3.91 30.45 32.05
N GLU A 608 -3.59 29.99 33.27
CA GLU A 608 -4.20 28.76 33.75
C GLU A 608 -5.72 28.92 33.58
N PRO A 609 -6.42 27.98 32.92
CA PRO A 609 -7.85 27.88 33.12
C PRO A 609 -7.98 27.53 34.59
N THR A 610 -8.25 28.53 35.41
CA THR A 610 -8.62 28.33 36.81
C THR A 610 -9.74 27.31 36.77
N THR A 611 -9.45 26.06 37.14
CA THR A 611 -10.49 25.11 37.47
C THR A 611 -11.36 25.85 38.45
N THR A 612 -12.60 26.11 38.05
CA THR A 612 -13.50 26.94 38.84
C THR A 612 -13.49 26.34 40.24
N PRO A 613 -13.32 27.12 41.32
CA PRO A 613 -12.97 26.56 42.64
C PRO A 613 -13.91 25.47 43.16
N TRP A 614 -15.11 25.36 42.59
CA TRP A 614 -16.06 24.29 42.90
C TRP A 614 -15.74 22.94 42.24
N ILE A 615 -15.13 22.90 41.04
CA ILE A 615 -14.74 21.66 40.33
C ILE A 615 -13.51 21.03 40.99
N ALA A 616 -12.51 21.85 41.36
CA ALA A 616 -11.35 21.38 42.12
C ALA A 616 -11.77 20.81 43.49
N ARG A 617 -12.69 21.49 44.20
CA ARG A 617 -13.27 21.00 45.46
C ARG A 617 -14.12 19.74 45.31
N LEU A 618 -14.78 19.54 44.17
CA LEU A 618 -15.53 18.32 43.89
C LEU A 618 -14.58 17.14 43.62
N LEU A 619 -13.49 17.38 42.89
CA LEU A 619 -12.48 16.38 42.60
C LEU A 619 -11.71 15.98 43.86
N ASP A 620 -11.29 16.92 44.72
CA ASP A 620 -10.65 16.60 46.01
C ASP A 620 -11.54 15.71 46.90
N ARG A 621 -12.85 16.00 46.93
CA ARG A 621 -13.82 15.18 47.68
C ARG A 621 -13.98 13.77 47.13
N VAL A 622 -13.72 13.54 45.84
CA VAL A 622 -13.86 12.23 45.19
C VAL A 622 -12.54 11.47 45.17
N THR A 623 -11.40 12.18 45.07
CA THR A 623 -10.07 11.56 44.99
C THR A 623 -9.37 11.41 46.34
N GLY A 624 -9.92 11.98 47.42
CA GLY A 624 -9.41 11.81 48.78
C GLY A 624 -7.97 12.30 48.97
N ARG A 625 -7.61 13.40 48.30
CA ARG A 625 -6.36 14.12 48.54
C ARG A 625 -6.63 15.38 49.35
#